data_AF-A0A4P5Q6Q1-F1
#
_entry.id   AF-A0A4P5Q6Q1-F1
#
_cell.length_a   1.000
_cell.length_b   1.000
_cell.length_c   1.000
_cell.angle_alpha   90.00
_cell.angle_beta   90.00
_cell.angle_gamma   90.00
#
_symmetry.space_group_name_H-M   'P 1'
#
loop_
_entity.id
_entity.type
_entity.pdbx_description
1 polymer ?
#
loop_
_entity_poly.entity_id
_entity_poly.type
_entity_poly.pdbx_seq_one_letter_code
_entity_poly.pdbx_strand_id
1 'polypeptide(L)'
;MMFSCRRSSFRPDDYPLDDGSIIKPIPLETFSTTNPFGIGHTWVKKRFIEPAPRGTIIRETQKVFNPQTEREEDVTLTRVAIHGSFKENPYLDPQYIATLMNIKDPNRRKAWVEGSWDVTSGGRFDHLWNESLHVIKPFTIPESWTVDRSHDWGESKPFANLWWAQSDGTEATLPDGRKFCPPTGSLILIGEWYGWPCTPALCIWIKQVRKYQTASSLVRVWLP
;
A
#
# COMPACT_ATOMS: atom_id res chain seq x y z
N MET A 1 -20.98 26.64 -29.62
CA MET A 1 -20.40 25.77 -28.57
C MET A 1 -21.26 24.52 -28.47
N MET A 2 -20.69 23.33 -28.70
CA MET A 2 -21.41 22.06 -28.62
C MET A 2 -21.46 21.62 -27.15
N PHE A 3 -22.62 21.77 -26.50
CA PHE A 3 -22.83 21.26 -25.13
C PHE A 3 -23.01 19.74 -25.18
N SER A 4 -21.89 19.02 -25.18
CA SER A 4 -21.85 17.57 -25.13
C SER A 4 -22.57 17.05 -23.88
N CYS A 5 -23.51 16.12 -24.06
CA CYS A 5 -24.10 15.25 -23.02
C CYS A 5 -25.23 15.77 -22.10
N ARG A 6 -26.04 16.77 -22.47
CA ARG A 6 -27.26 17.15 -21.67
C ARG A 6 -28.48 16.22 -21.81
N ARG A 7 -28.36 15.03 -22.42
CA ARG A 7 -29.53 14.21 -22.81
C ARG A 7 -30.21 13.45 -21.66
N SER A 8 -29.65 13.44 -20.45
CA SER A 8 -30.17 12.64 -19.33
C SER A 8 -29.82 13.21 -17.94
N SER A 9 -29.92 14.53 -17.77
CA SER A 9 -29.74 15.19 -16.46
C SER A 9 -31.09 15.47 -15.79
N PHE A 10 -31.24 15.08 -14.52
CA PHE A 10 -32.40 15.40 -13.69
C PHE A 10 -32.06 16.55 -12.73
N ARG A 11 -32.93 17.55 -12.66
CA ARG A 11 -32.88 18.63 -11.68
C ARG A 11 -34.28 18.79 -11.09
N PRO A 12 -34.44 18.74 -9.76
CA PRO A 12 -35.74 18.87 -9.15
C PRO A 12 -36.50 20.15 -9.53
N ASP A 13 -35.79 21.27 -9.70
CA ASP A 13 -36.37 22.55 -10.08
C ASP A 13 -37.01 22.53 -11.47
N ASP A 14 -36.57 21.63 -12.36
CA ASP A 14 -37.12 21.48 -13.71
C ASP A 14 -38.41 20.62 -13.73
N TYR A 15 -38.73 19.93 -12.61
CA TYR A 15 -39.86 18.99 -12.50
C TYR A 15 -40.63 19.16 -11.18
N PRO A 16 -41.33 20.29 -10.96
CA PRO A 16 -42.19 20.47 -9.80
C PRO A 16 -43.36 19.48 -9.83
N LEU A 17 -43.83 19.07 -8.66
CA LEU A 17 -45.06 18.30 -8.50
C LEU A 17 -46.28 19.18 -8.80
N ASP A 18 -47.44 18.55 -9.00
CA ASP A 18 -48.71 19.25 -9.31
C ASP A 18 -49.13 20.27 -8.23
N ASP A 19 -48.67 20.07 -7.00
CA ASP A 19 -48.90 20.97 -5.85
C ASP A 19 -47.86 22.10 -5.73
N GLY A 20 -46.90 22.18 -6.66
CA GLY A 20 -45.81 23.15 -6.68
C GLY A 20 -44.62 22.80 -5.79
N SER A 21 -44.63 21.66 -5.10
CA SER A 21 -43.49 21.21 -4.29
C SER A 21 -42.38 20.59 -5.15
N ILE A 22 -41.14 20.66 -4.64
CA ILE A 22 -39.94 20.19 -5.35
C ILE A 22 -39.45 18.89 -4.72
N ILE A 23 -39.15 17.89 -5.57
CA ILE A 23 -38.62 16.60 -5.14
C ILE A 23 -37.21 16.79 -4.56
N LYS A 24 -36.84 16.05 -3.51
CA LYS A 24 -35.47 16.13 -3.00
C LYS A 24 -34.47 15.61 -4.06
N PRO A 25 -33.29 16.23 -4.21
CA PRO A 25 -32.23 15.69 -5.06
C PRO A 25 -31.90 14.24 -4.67
N ILE A 26 -31.62 13.40 -5.66
CA ILE A 26 -31.17 12.03 -5.42
C ILE A 26 -29.78 12.09 -4.78
N PRO A 27 -29.55 11.45 -3.62
CA PRO A 27 -28.21 11.36 -3.05
C PRO A 27 -27.25 10.68 -4.02
N LEU A 28 -26.15 11.35 -4.34
CA LEU A 28 -25.10 10.82 -5.19
C LEU A 28 -24.04 10.15 -4.33
N GLU A 29 -24.20 8.85 -4.08
CA GLU A 29 -23.31 8.07 -3.23
C GLU A 29 -22.68 6.91 -4.00
N THR A 30 -21.47 6.51 -3.59
CA THR A 30 -20.78 5.34 -4.15
C THR A 30 -20.53 4.33 -3.03
N PHE A 31 -21.06 3.13 -3.22
CA PHE A 31 -20.81 1.98 -2.34
C PHE A 31 -19.82 1.05 -3.03
N SER A 32 -18.79 0.63 -2.30
CA SER A 32 -17.76 -0.27 -2.81
C SER A 32 -17.40 -1.29 -1.74
N THR A 33 -17.34 -2.55 -2.13
CA THR A 33 -16.95 -3.66 -1.27
C THR A 33 -15.64 -4.24 -1.75
N THR A 34 -14.73 -4.56 -0.83
CA THR A 34 -13.42 -5.13 -1.18
C THR A 34 -12.84 -5.93 -0.02
N ASN A 35 -11.89 -6.78 -0.34
CA ASN A 35 -11.06 -7.49 0.62
C ASN A 35 -9.65 -6.89 0.62
N PRO A 36 -8.90 -6.97 1.73
CA PRO A 36 -7.58 -6.35 1.86
C PRO A 36 -6.46 -7.14 1.16
N PHE A 37 -6.67 -7.56 -0.07
CA PHE A 37 -5.71 -8.32 -0.87
C PHE A 37 -5.91 -8.09 -2.37
N GLY A 38 -4.83 -8.15 -3.15
CA GLY A 38 -4.82 -8.02 -4.60
C GLY A 38 -4.23 -6.70 -5.09
N ILE A 39 -4.29 -6.49 -6.40
CA ILE A 39 -3.61 -5.36 -7.10
C ILE A 39 -4.06 -4.00 -6.58
N GLY A 40 -5.32 -3.88 -6.14
CA GLY A 40 -5.88 -2.63 -5.61
C GLY A 40 -5.50 -2.32 -4.16
N HIS A 41 -4.81 -3.22 -3.45
CA HIS A 41 -4.57 -3.12 -2.01
C HIS A 41 -3.99 -1.76 -1.60
N THR A 42 -2.88 -1.35 -2.23
CA THR A 42 -2.13 -0.17 -1.79
C THR A 42 -2.92 1.12 -1.92
N TRP A 43 -3.59 1.34 -3.06
CA TRP A 43 -4.31 2.60 -3.28
C TRP A 43 -5.59 2.67 -2.45
N VAL A 44 -6.28 1.54 -2.25
CA VAL A 44 -7.47 1.50 -1.39
C VAL A 44 -7.07 1.74 0.07
N LYS A 45 -5.99 1.11 0.54
CA LYS A 45 -5.46 1.32 1.89
C LYS A 45 -5.17 2.80 2.14
N LYS A 46 -4.41 3.43 1.23
CA LYS A 46 -4.04 4.85 1.32
C LYS A 46 -5.25 5.78 1.29
N ARG A 47 -6.25 5.47 0.45
CA ARG A 47 -7.42 6.34 0.27
C ARG A 47 -8.45 6.20 1.39
N PHE A 48 -8.70 4.99 1.87
CA PHE A 48 -9.85 4.70 2.74
C PHE A 48 -9.50 4.20 4.14
N ILE A 49 -8.33 3.57 4.33
CA ILE A 49 -8.02 2.84 5.57
C ILE A 49 -7.04 3.59 6.46
N GLU A 50 -5.95 4.12 5.89
CA GLU A 50 -4.92 4.88 6.62
C GLU A 50 -5.38 6.24 7.14
N PRO A 51 -6.21 7.03 6.43
CA PRO A 51 -6.45 8.43 6.83
C PRO A 51 -7.20 8.59 8.15
N ALA A 52 -8.02 7.61 8.55
CA ALA A 52 -8.78 7.67 9.79
C ALA A 52 -9.17 6.26 10.27
N PRO A 53 -9.42 6.08 11.58
CA PRO A 53 -9.97 4.83 12.10
C PRO A 53 -11.28 4.44 11.40
N ARG A 54 -11.49 3.13 11.21
CA ARG A 54 -12.72 2.58 10.63
C ARG A 54 -13.96 3.12 11.34
N GLY A 55 -15.01 3.42 10.57
CA GLY A 55 -16.24 4.07 11.05
C GLY A 55 -16.15 5.59 11.21
N THR A 56 -14.96 6.20 11.03
CA THR A 56 -14.81 7.66 11.08
C THR A 56 -15.07 8.28 9.72
N ILE A 57 -15.97 9.26 9.67
CA ILE A 57 -16.24 10.02 8.44
C ILE A 57 -15.11 11.00 8.18
N ILE A 58 -14.42 10.81 7.06
CA ILE A 58 -13.42 11.73 6.52
C ILE A 58 -14.15 12.77 5.66
N ARG A 59 -13.81 14.04 5.84
CA ARG A 59 -14.35 15.18 5.07
C ARG A 59 -13.21 15.89 4.36
N GLU A 60 -13.34 16.08 3.06
CA GLU A 60 -12.38 16.82 2.24
C GLU A 60 -13.12 17.89 1.44
N THR A 61 -12.75 19.15 1.66
CA THR A 61 -13.31 20.29 0.93
C THR A 61 -12.38 20.64 -0.23
N GLN A 62 -12.96 20.76 -1.42
CA GLN A 62 -12.27 21.19 -2.62
C GLN A 62 -13.06 22.31 -3.30
N LYS A 63 -12.36 23.32 -3.80
CA LYS A 63 -12.96 24.36 -4.62
C LYS A 63 -13.16 23.84 -6.03
N VAL A 64 -14.38 23.93 -6.54
CA VAL A 64 -14.76 23.46 -7.88
C VAL A 64 -15.59 24.50 -8.60
N PHE A 65 -15.37 24.61 -9.91
CA PHE A 65 -16.25 25.40 -10.77
C PHE A 65 -17.61 24.69 -10.89
N ASN A 66 -18.66 25.32 -10.35
CA ASN A 66 -20.02 24.83 -10.48
C ASN A 66 -20.65 25.37 -11.77
N PRO A 67 -20.89 24.53 -12.79
CA PRO A 67 -21.48 24.98 -14.06
C PRO A 67 -22.96 25.38 -13.92
N GLN A 68 -23.59 25.14 -12.76
CA GLN A 68 -24.98 25.52 -12.50
C GLN A 68 -25.11 26.97 -12.06
N THR A 69 -24.16 27.47 -11.27
CA THR A 69 -24.13 28.82 -10.73
C THR A 69 -23.08 29.71 -11.40
N GLU A 70 -22.25 29.11 -12.25
CA GLU A 70 -21.13 29.75 -12.97
C GLU A 70 -20.10 30.39 -12.01
N ARG A 71 -19.90 29.76 -10.84
CA ARG A 71 -19.02 30.26 -9.77
C ARG A 71 -18.15 29.14 -9.22
N GLU A 72 -17.02 29.53 -8.63
CA GLU A 72 -16.21 28.63 -7.81
C GLU A 72 -16.89 28.43 -6.46
N GLU A 73 -17.13 27.17 -6.09
CA GLU A 73 -17.81 26.78 -4.85
C GLU A 73 -16.97 25.75 -4.10
N ASP A 74 -16.95 25.86 -2.78
CA ASP A 74 -16.32 24.86 -1.92
C ASP A 74 -17.26 23.67 -1.73
N VAL A 75 -16.87 22.51 -2.26
CA VAL A 75 -17.62 21.25 -2.15
C VAL A 75 -16.91 20.32 -1.20
N THR A 76 -17.61 19.88 -0.15
CA THR A 76 -17.12 18.88 0.80
C THR A 76 -17.56 17.49 0.36
N LEU A 77 -16.59 16.61 0.09
CA LEU A 77 -16.79 15.19 -0.13
C LEU A 77 -16.58 14.42 1.17
N THR A 78 -17.43 13.43 1.40
CA THR A 78 -17.33 12.52 2.55
C THR A 78 -16.96 11.12 2.11
N ARG A 79 -16.12 10.45 2.88
CA ARG A 79 -15.88 9.00 2.75
C ARG A 79 -15.73 8.36 4.12
N VAL A 80 -16.09 7.09 4.21
CA VAL A 80 -15.93 6.27 5.42
C VAL A 80 -15.58 4.84 5.02
N ALA A 81 -14.68 4.22 5.78
CA ALA A 81 -14.41 2.79 5.65
C ALA A 81 -15.09 2.04 6.79
N ILE A 82 -15.88 1.04 6.43
CA ILE A 82 -16.56 0.14 7.37
C ILE A 82 -15.96 -1.25 7.18
N HIS A 83 -15.75 -1.97 8.28
CA HIS A 83 -15.27 -3.33 8.24
C HIS A 83 -16.40 -4.29 8.56
N GLY A 84 -16.56 -5.30 7.71
CA GLY A 84 -17.35 -6.48 7.99
C GLY A 84 -16.45 -7.71 8.11
N SER A 85 -16.80 -8.60 9.03
CA SER A 85 -16.18 -9.91 9.22
C SER A 85 -17.15 -11.01 8.83
N PHE A 86 -16.64 -12.10 8.27
CA PHE A 86 -17.45 -13.30 8.01
C PHE A 86 -18.11 -13.83 9.31
N LYS A 87 -17.51 -13.56 10.47
CA LYS A 87 -18.03 -13.95 11.79
C LYS A 87 -19.36 -13.29 12.14
N GLU A 88 -19.71 -12.19 11.48
CA GLU A 88 -20.94 -11.44 11.70
C GLU A 88 -22.11 -11.98 10.86
N ASN A 89 -21.85 -12.89 9.91
CA ASN A 89 -22.87 -13.42 9.02
C ASN A 89 -23.35 -14.82 9.49
N PRO A 90 -24.56 -14.92 10.10
CA PRO A 90 -25.08 -16.19 10.61
C PRO A 90 -25.51 -17.17 9.51
N TYR A 91 -25.54 -16.73 8.24
CA TYR A 91 -26.00 -17.53 7.10
C TYR A 91 -24.84 -18.14 6.30
N LEU A 92 -23.59 -17.99 6.75
CA LEU A 92 -22.45 -18.57 6.05
C LEU A 92 -22.36 -20.09 6.23
N ASP A 93 -22.11 -20.77 5.13
CA ASP A 93 -21.89 -22.21 5.12
C ASP A 93 -20.58 -22.59 5.85
N PRO A 94 -20.60 -23.56 6.79
CA PRO A 94 -19.39 -24.04 7.47
C PRO A 94 -18.28 -24.55 6.53
N GLN A 95 -18.63 -25.10 5.36
CA GLN A 95 -17.67 -25.56 4.34
C GLN A 95 -16.92 -24.38 3.70
N TYR A 96 -17.58 -23.24 3.52
CA TYR A 96 -16.91 -22.02 3.06
C TYR A 96 -15.91 -21.53 4.12
N ILE A 97 -16.29 -21.56 5.39
CA ILE A 97 -15.39 -21.21 6.51
C ILE A 97 -14.18 -22.16 6.54
N ALA A 98 -14.40 -23.48 6.39
CA ALA A 98 -13.30 -24.45 6.30
C ALA A 98 -12.34 -24.13 5.14
N THR A 99 -12.87 -23.68 4.00
CA THR A 99 -12.07 -23.26 2.85
C THR A 99 -11.20 -22.03 3.17
N LEU A 100 -11.77 -21.02 3.84
CA LEU A 100 -11.01 -19.85 4.33
C LEU A 100 -9.90 -20.27 5.32
N MET A 101 -10.21 -21.21 6.22
CA MET A 101 -9.27 -21.72 7.22
C MET A 101 -8.19 -22.62 6.62
N ASN A 102 -8.33 -23.06 5.37
CA ASN A 102 -7.31 -23.83 4.64
C ASN A 102 -6.43 -22.97 3.72
N ILE A 103 -6.56 -21.63 3.76
CA ILE A 103 -5.67 -20.74 3.01
C ILE A 103 -4.24 -20.88 3.54
N LYS A 104 -3.34 -21.36 2.66
CA LYS A 104 -1.90 -21.58 2.96
C LYS A 104 -1.06 -20.31 2.95
N ASP A 105 -1.40 -19.35 2.08
CA ASP A 105 -0.69 -18.07 1.99
C ASP A 105 -0.97 -17.25 3.26
N PRO A 106 0.03 -16.96 4.11
CA PRO A 106 -0.16 -16.26 5.36
C PRO A 106 -0.66 -14.81 5.16
N ASN A 107 -0.23 -14.12 4.10
CA ASN A 107 -0.69 -12.78 3.79
C ASN A 107 -2.16 -12.80 3.37
N ARG A 108 -2.54 -13.73 2.47
CA ARG A 108 -3.93 -13.88 2.05
C ARG A 108 -4.83 -14.31 3.20
N ARG A 109 -4.35 -15.18 4.09
CA ARG A 109 -5.09 -15.59 5.28
C ARG A 109 -5.32 -14.40 6.21
N LYS A 110 -4.27 -13.67 6.58
CA LYS A 110 -4.36 -12.48 7.44
C LYS A 110 -5.26 -11.41 6.83
N ALA A 111 -5.24 -11.26 5.51
CA ALA A 111 -6.13 -10.37 4.80
C ALA A 111 -7.60 -10.81 4.87
N TRP A 112 -7.91 -12.03 4.41
CA TRP A 112 -9.30 -12.46 4.20
C TRP A 112 -9.99 -12.94 5.47
N VAL A 113 -9.23 -13.53 6.40
CA VAL A 113 -9.77 -14.10 7.65
C VAL A 113 -9.78 -13.05 8.76
N GLU A 114 -8.69 -12.29 8.92
CA GLU A 114 -8.55 -11.29 9.99
C GLU A 114 -8.92 -9.87 9.55
N GLY A 115 -9.11 -9.64 8.25
CA GLY A 115 -9.46 -8.32 7.72
C GLY A 115 -8.31 -7.31 7.80
N SER A 116 -7.06 -7.78 7.90
CA SER A 116 -5.88 -6.92 8.04
C SER A 116 -5.49 -6.29 6.71
N TRP A 117 -5.31 -4.97 6.71
CA TRP A 117 -4.70 -4.24 5.59
C TRP A 117 -3.17 -4.12 5.74
N ASP A 118 -2.59 -4.71 6.79
CA ASP A 118 -1.16 -4.76 7.06
C ASP A 118 -0.58 -6.10 6.59
N VAL A 119 -0.72 -6.30 5.28
CA VAL A 119 -0.20 -7.44 4.52
C VAL A 119 0.53 -6.93 3.29
N THR A 120 1.54 -7.67 2.85
CA THR A 120 2.19 -7.41 1.56
C THR A 120 1.30 -8.03 0.48
N SER A 121 0.75 -7.19 -0.40
CA SER A 121 -0.13 -7.64 -1.48
C SER A 121 -0.09 -6.68 -2.67
N GLY A 122 -0.03 -7.24 -3.89
CA GLY A 122 -0.06 -6.49 -5.15
C GLY A 122 1.31 -6.17 -5.77
N GLY A 123 2.41 -6.45 -5.10
CA GLY A 123 3.77 -6.36 -5.64
C GLY A 123 4.14 -7.57 -6.51
N ARG A 124 5.00 -7.33 -7.52
CA ARG A 124 5.44 -8.34 -8.50
C ARG A 124 6.04 -9.60 -7.85
N PHE A 125 6.67 -9.44 -6.70
CA PHE A 125 7.39 -10.52 -5.99
C PHE A 125 6.72 -10.97 -4.70
N ASP A 126 5.49 -10.55 -4.41
CA ASP A 126 4.84 -10.78 -3.11
C ASP A 126 4.62 -12.25 -2.77
N HIS A 127 4.39 -13.09 -3.78
CA HIS A 127 4.22 -14.53 -3.64
C HIS A 127 5.54 -15.30 -3.48
N LEU A 128 6.67 -14.67 -3.80
CA LEU A 128 8.01 -15.22 -3.62
C LEU A 128 8.63 -14.72 -2.32
N TRP A 129 8.30 -13.50 -1.88
CA TRP A 129 8.90 -12.89 -0.71
C TRP A 129 8.43 -13.52 0.60
N ASN A 130 9.36 -14.15 1.33
CA ASN A 130 9.14 -14.64 2.68
C ASN A 130 10.14 -13.99 3.63
N GLU A 131 9.67 -13.17 4.57
CA GLU A 131 10.53 -12.45 5.52
C GLU A 131 11.43 -13.40 6.33
N SER A 132 10.92 -14.55 6.75
CA SER A 132 11.69 -15.53 7.54
C SER A 132 12.84 -16.19 6.77
N LEU A 133 12.79 -16.16 5.44
CA LEU A 133 13.81 -16.77 4.57
C LEU A 133 14.71 -15.72 3.89
N HIS A 134 14.13 -14.58 3.50
CA HIS A 134 14.80 -13.56 2.68
C HIS A 134 15.31 -12.37 3.48
N VAL A 135 15.01 -12.30 4.79
CA VAL A 135 15.58 -11.30 5.69
C VAL A 135 16.54 -11.97 6.65
N ILE A 136 17.78 -11.47 6.66
CA ILE A 136 18.82 -11.91 7.57
C ILE A 136 19.24 -10.74 8.47
N LYS A 137 19.66 -11.07 9.69
CA LYS A 137 20.24 -10.06 10.58
C LYS A 137 21.49 -9.48 9.93
N PRO A 138 21.76 -8.18 10.07
CA PRO A 138 22.99 -7.59 9.56
C PRO A 138 24.21 -8.32 10.10
N PHE A 139 25.17 -8.56 9.21
CA PHE A 139 26.43 -9.25 9.48
C PHE A 139 27.58 -8.52 8.79
N THR A 140 28.81 -8.84 9.16
CA THR A 140 29.99 -8.28 8.50
C THR A 140 30.17 -8.94 7.14
N ILE A 141 30.11 -8.13 6.09
CA ILE A 141 30.31 -8.61 4.71
C ILE A 141 31.78 -9.00 4.55
N PRO A 142 32.09 -10.22 4.06
CA PRO A 142 33.46 -10.61 3.75
C PRO A 142 34.12 -9.64 2.77
N GLU A 143 35.40 -9.34 2.97
CA GLU A 143 36.13 -8.38 2.12
C GLU A 143 36.27 -8.82 0.67
N SER A 144 36.16 -10.13 0.41
CA SER A 144 36.23 -10.70 -0.93
C SER A 144 34.94 -10.52 -1.73
N TRP A 145 33.82 -10.21 -1.07
CA TRP A 145 32.55 -9.99 -1.76
C TRP A 145 32.58 -8.65 -2.48
N THR A 146 32.04 -8.63 -3.70
CA THR A 146 31.96 -7.39 -4.49
C THR A 146 30.75 -6.58 -4.03
N VAL A 147 30.95 -5.30 -3.72
CA VAL A 147 29.86 -4.39 -3.38
C VAL A 147 29.61 -3.41 -4.52
N ASP A 148 28.37 -3.38 -5.00
CA ASP A 148 27.92 -2.46 -6.03
C ASP A 148 26.61 -1.78 -5.59
N ARG A 149 26.10 -0.84 -6.39
CA ARG A 149 24.88 -0.11 -6.11
C ARG A 149 23.98 0.02 -7.34
N SER A 150 22.68 -0.11 -7.11
CA SER A 150 21.66 0.26 -8.10
C SER A 150 21.02 1.58 -7.68
N HIS A 151 20.85 2.49 -8.63
CA HIS A 151 20.27 3.79 -8.39
C HIS A 151 19.11 4.07 -9.35
N ASP A 152 17.98 4.46 -8.78
CA ASP A 152 16.79 4.91 -9.50
C ASP A 152 16.57 6.40 -9.17
N TRP A 153 16.77 7.26 -10.16
CA TRP A 153 16.55 8.70 -10.02
C TRP A 153 15.08 9.02 -10.27
N GLY A 154 14.36 9.36 -9.20
CA GLY A 154 13.01 9.89 -9.30
C GLY A 154 13.03 11.38 -9.63
N GLU A 155 12.59 11.78 -10.82
CA GLU A 155 12.52 13.20 -11.21
C GLU A 155 11.45 13.98 -10.42
N SER A 156 10.26 13.38 -10.23
CA SER A 156 9.10 13.95 -9.52
C SER A 156 8.63 13.10 -8.33
N LYS A 157 9.43 12.10 -7.94
CA LYS A 157 9.16 11.03 -6.97
C LYS A 157 10.43 10.76 -6.15
N PRO A 158 10.37 10.04 -5.02
CA PRO A 158 11.58 9.85 -4.24
C PRO A 158 12.59 9.01 -5.03
N PHE A 159 13.87 9.34 -4.94
CA PHE A 159 14.95 8.50 -5.48
C PHE A 159 15.15 7.28 -4.57
N ALA A 160 15.73 6.22 -5.14
CA ALA A 160 16.17 5.05 -4.40
C ALA A 160 17.64 4.72 -4.74
N ASN A 161 18.44 4.45 -3.71
CA ASN A 161 19.80 3.96 -3.85
C ASN A 161 19.95 2.72 -2.99
N LEU A 162 20.32 1.61 -3.61
CA LEU A 162 20.40 0.29 -2.97
C LEU A 162 21.81 -0.23 -3.13
N TRP A 163 22.43 -0.66 -2.03
CA TRP A 163 23.75 -1.28 -2.02
C TRP A 163 23.62 -2.79 -1.92
N TRP A 164 24.33 -3.48 -2.79
CA TRP A 164 24.29 -4.92 -2.94
C TRP A 164 25.68 -5.50 -2.74
N ALA A 165 25.80 -6.52 -1.90
CA ALA A 165 26.97 -7.36 -1.81
C ALA A 165 26.72 -8.65 -2.62
N GLN A 166 27.57 -8.91 -3.60
CA GLN A 166 27.57 -10.14 -4.37
C GLN A 166 28.51 -11.15 -3.72
N SER A 167 27.99 -12.31 -3.36
CA SER A 167 28.81 -13.37 -2.78
C SER A 167 29.66 -14.05 -3.84
N ASP A 168 30.92 -14.30 -3.50
CA ASP A 168 31.84 -15.15 -4.27
C ASP A 168 31.77 -16.63 -3.85
N GLY A 169 30.92 -16.98 -2.86
CA GLY A 169 30.84 -18.29 -2.23
C GLY A 169 31.68 -18.45 -0.97
N THR A 170 32.39 -17.41 -0.53
CA THR A 170 33.06 -17.41 0.78
C THR A 170 32.06 -17.29 1.93
N GLU A 171 32.39 -17.94 3.04
CA GLU A 171 31.53 -18.02 4.22
C GLU A 171 31.53 -16.73 5.04
N ALA A 172 30.35 -16.19 5.32
CA ALA A 172 30.15 -15.11 6.28
C ALA A 172 29.73 -15.65 7.65
N THR A 173 30.10 -14.94 8.73
CA THR A 173 29.69 -15.31 10.10
C THR A 173 28.57 -14.37 10.57
N LEU A 174 27.43 -14.94 10.94
CA LEU A 174 26.28 -14.20 11.44
C LEU A 174 26.48 -13.80 12.91
N PRO A 175 25.72 -12.80 13.43
CA PRO A 175 25.85 -12.35 14.82
C PRO A 175 25.59 -13.44 15.88
N ASP A 176 24.89 -14.51 15.52
CA ASP A 176 24.62 -15.65 16.41
C ASP A 176 25.65 -16.79 16.26
N GLY A 177 26.74 -16.55 15.53
CA GLY A 177 27.82 -17.51 15.30
C GLY A 177 27.53 -18.52 14.18
N ARG A 178 26.32 -18.54 13.62
CA ARG A 178 26.02 -19.40 12.47
C ARG A 178 26.83 -18.97 11.24
N LYS A 179 27.18 -19.96 10.43
CA LYS A 179 27.87 -19.76 9.16
C LYS A 179 26.85 -19.58 8.04
N PHE A 180 27.06 -18.55 7.23
CA PHE A 180 26.22 -18.19 6.09
C PHE A 180 27.07 -18.23 4.83
N CYS A 181 26.86 -19.27 4.02
CA CYS A 181 27.58 -19.50 2.77
C CYS A 181 26.56 -19.51 1.62
N PRO A 182 26.11 -18.34 1.15
CA PRO A 182 25.23 -18.28 -0.01
C PRO A 182 25.99 -18.72 -1.27
N PRO A 183 25.32 -19.31 -2.27
CA PRO A 183 25.94 -19.65 -3.54
C PRO A 183 26.63 -18.45 -4.20
N THR A 184 27.74 -18.70 -4.88
CA THR A 184 28.43 -17.69 -5.70
C THR A 184 27.45 -17.01 -6.65
N GLY A 185 27.50 -15.68 -6.72
CA GLY A 185 26.61 -14.85 -7.53
C GLY A 185 25.35 -14.36 -6.81
N SER A 186 25.04 -14.87 -5.61
CA SER A 186 23.90 -14.39 -4.80
C SER A 186 24.04 -12.90 -4.49
N LEU A 187 22.93 -12.16 -4.55
CA LEU A 187 22.89 -10.73 -4.27
C LEU A 187 22.24 -10.46 -2.92
N ILE A 188 22.95 -9.74 -2.07
CA ILE A 188 22.52 -9.40 -0.73
C ILE A 188 22.37 -7.89 -0.64
N LEU A 189 21.16 -7.38 -0.42
CA LEU A 189 20.89 -5.98 -0.15
C LEU A 189 21.38 -5.63 1.26
N ILE A 190 22.44 -4.83 1.33
CA ILE A 190 23.12 -4.45 2.57
C ILE A 190 22.81 -3.03 3.02
N GLY A 191 22.23 -2.21 2.14
CA GLY A 191 21.89 -0.82 2.46
C GLY A 191 20.84 -0.28 1.52
N GLU A 192 20.01 0.61 2.05
CA GLU A 192 18.94 1.28 1.31
C GLU A 192 18.94 2.76 1.68
N TRP A 193 18.87 3.65 0.71
CA TRP A 193 18.69 5.08 0.92
C TRP A 193 17.62 5.62 -0.03
N TYR A 194 16.57 6.19 0.57
CA TYR A 194 15.47 6.84 -0.15
C TYR A 194 15.43 8.31 0.22
N GLY A 195 15.11 9.18 -0.74
CA GLY A 195 15.01 10.61 -0.47
C GLY A 195 14.13 11.34 -1.48
N TRP A 196 13.65 12.53 -1.11
CA TRP A 196 12.79 13.37 -1.94
C TRP A 196 13.21 14.84 -1.81
N PRO A 197 13.36 15.61 -2.90
CA PRO A 197 13.62 17.05 -2.85
C PRO A 197 12.31 17.87 -2.91
N CYS A 198 11.65 18.10 -1.77
CA CYS A 198 10.56 19.08 -1.56
C CYS A 198 10.30 19.22 -0.04
N THR A 199 9.94 20.43 0.37
CA THR A 199 9.93 21.07 1.71
C THR A 199 9.03 20.42 2.80
N PRO A 200 9.15 20.83 4.10
CA PRO A 200 9.08 19.93 5.25
C PRO A 200 7.65 19.69 5.74
N ALA A 201 7.04 18.60 5.28
CA ALA A 201 6.03 17.90 6.06
C ALA A 201 5.97 16.45 5.61
N LEU A 202 6.22 15.55 6.56
CA LEU A 202 6.09 14.10 6.49
C LEU A 202 7.17 13.29 5.74
N CYS A 203 7.91 12.58 6.58
CA CYS A 203 8.47 11.25 6.37
C CYS A 203 9.73 11.13 5.50
N ILE A 204 10.82 11.69 6.02
CA ILE A 204 12.14 11.10 5.79
C ILE A 204 12.22 9.83 6.65
N TRP A 205 12.07 8.65 6.05
CA TRP A 205 12.51 7.42 6.70
C TRP A 205 14.02 7.32 6.52
N ILE A 206 14.78 7.96 7.42
CA ILE A 206 16.23 7.78 7.51
C ILE A 206 16.49 6.41 8.15
N LYS A 207 16.74 5.37 7.34
CA LYS A 207 17.59 4.26 7.78
C LYS A 207 19.02 4.63 7.42
N GLN A 208 19.68 5.29 8.36
CA GLN A 208 21.02 5.86 8.21
C GLN A 208 22.01 4.75 7.86
N VAL A 209 22.62 4.79 6.67
CA VAL A 209 23.87 4.06 6.40
C VAL A 209 24.97 4.83 7.13
N ARG A 210 25.23 4.47 8.39
CA ARG A 210 26.47 4.88 9.05
C ARG A 210 27.60 4.09 8.43
N LYS A 211 28.52 4.85 7.81
CA LYS A 211 29.93 4.54 7.62
C LYS A 211 30.38 3.42 8.58
N TYR A 212 30.86 2.33 7.99
CA TYR A 212 31.75 1.33 8.58
C TYR A 212 31.60 1.06 10.09
N GLN A 213 31.16 -0.16 10.37
CA GLN A 213 31.09 -0.79 11.68
C GLN A 213 29.94 -0.27 12.57
N THR A 214 29.04 -1.21 12.87
CA THR A 214 28.00 -1.15 13.91
C THR A 214 26.81 -0.20 13.66
N ALA A 215 25.70 -0.73 13.12
CA ALA A 215 24.33 -0.60 13.67
C ALA A 215 23.22 -1.06 12.69
N SER A 216 22.38 -1.99 13.17
CA SER A 216 20.92 -2.10 12.94
C SER A 216 20.33 -1.68 11.57
N SER A 217 20.58 -2.45 10.52
CA SER A 217 19.74 -2.46 9.31
C SER A 217 19.50 -3.89 8.83
N LEU A 218 18.26 -4.22 8.45
CA LEU A 218 17.90 -5.54 7.95
C LEU A 218 18.60 -5.78 6.61
N VAL A 219 19.22 -6.93 6.44
CA VAL A 219 19.88 -7.35 5.20
C VAL A 219 18.92 -8.26 4.44
N ARG A 220 18.72 -8.04 3.15
CA ARG A 220 17.81 -8.87 2.33
C ARG A 220 18.60 -9.73 1.35
N VAL A 221 18.31 -11.01 1.25
CA VAL A 221 19.03 -11.96 0.39
C VAL A 221 18.16 -12.33 -0.80
N TRP A 222 18.72 -12.22 -2.00
CA TRP A 222 18.16 -12.74 -3.25
C TRP A 222 19.08 -13.84 -3.78
N LEU A 223 18.56 -15.06 -3.79
CA LEU A 223 19.20 -16.20 -4.43
C LEU A 223 18.76 -16.24 -5.91
N PRO A 224 19.67 -16.54 -6.86
CA PRO A 224 19.31 -16.74 -8.27
C PRO A 224 18.32 -17.88 -8.47
#